data_AF-A0A2V7JGA0-F1
#
_entry.id   AF-A0A2V7JGA0-F1
#
_cell.length_a   1.000
_cell.length_b   1.000
_cell.length_c   1.000
_cell.angle_alpha   90.00
_cell.angle_beta   90.00
_cell.angle_gamma   90.00
#
_symmetry.space_group_name_H-M   'P 1'
#
loop_
_entity.id
_entity.type
_entity.pdbx_description
1 polymer ?
#
loop_
_entity_poly.entity_id
_entity_poly.type
_entity_poly.pdbx_seq_one_letter_code
_entity_poly.pdbx_strand_id
1 'polypeptide(L)' 'MKSHTHYLWFNTKRRQEIIDITDEVAQQVEASEVREGLVLVSAMHISASVFVNDHESGLWEDILTWLEGTIAPW' A
#
# COMPACT_ATOMS: atom_id res chain seq x y z
N MET A 1 16.23 5.45 21.17
CA MET A 1 15.11 4.90 20.37
C MET A 1 15.61 4.80 18.93
N LYS A 2 15.56 3.62 18.31
CA LYS A 2 15.94 3.44 16.92
C LYS A 2 14.76 3.86 16.03
N SER A 3 15.02 4.51 14.90
CA SER A 3 14.01 4.84 13.90
C SER A 3 14.56 4.51 12.52
N HIS A 4 13.68 4.02 11.64
CA HIS A 4 13.98 3.73 10.24
C HIS A 4 12.97 4.45 9.36
N THR A 5 13.39 4.98 8.23
CA THR A 5 12.51 5.64 7.26
C THR A 5 12.96 5.29 5.87
N HIS A 6 12.01 4.83 5.06
CA HIS A 6 12.23 4.45 3.68
C HIS A 6 11.05 4.95 2.83
N TYR A 7 11.31 5.32 1.59
CA TYR A 7 10.30 5.81 0.65
C TYR A 7 10.16 4.84 -0.51
N LEU A 8 8.97 4.28 -0.68
CA LEU A 8 8.60 3.51 -1.87
C LEU A 8 8.02 4.45 -2.93
N TRP A 9 8.47 4.31 -4.17
CA TRP A 9 8.07 5.15 -5.30
C TRP A 9 7.36 4.31 -6.34
N PHE A 10 6.23 4.81 -6.84
CA PHE A 10 5.40 4.09 -7.79
C PHE A 10 5.07 4.97 -8.99
N ASN A 11 5.05 4.37 -10.18
CA ASN A 11 4.48 4.95 -11.38
C ASN A 11 3.49 3.94 -11.96
N THR A 12 2.21 4.15 -11.68
CA THR A 12 1.15 3.20 -12.05
C THR A 12 0.91 3.21 -13.56
N LYS A 13 0.58 2.04 -14.11
CA LYS A 13 0.27 1.91 -15.55
C LYS A 13 -1.18 2.26 -15.83
N ARG A 14 -2.04 2.12 -14.81
CA ARG A 14 -3.46 2.45 -14.87
C ARG A 14 -3.77 3.58 -13.91
N ARG A 15 -4.91 4.23 -14.17
CA ARG A 15 -5.43 5.31 -13.33
C ARG A 15 -5.78 4.83 -11.92
N GLN A 16 -6.38 3.65 -11.82
CA GLN A 16 -6.64 2.94 -10.57
C GLN A 16 -5.91 1.59 -10.65
N GLU A 17 -5.11 1.30 -9.64
CA GLU A 17 -4.27 0.10 -9.59
C GLU A 17 -4.02 -0.26 -8.12
N ILE A 18 -4.19 -1.54 -7.79
CA ILE A 18 -3.77 -2.10 -6.50
C ILE A 18 -2.38 -2.68 -6.70
N ILE A 19 -1.45 -2.33 -5.82
CA ILE A 19 -0.08 -2.84 -5.79
C ILE A 19 0.12 -3.45 -4.40
N ASP A 20 0.43 -4.74 -4.34
CA ASP A 20 0.88 -5.37 -3.10
C ASP A 20 2.31 -4.93 -2.80
N ILE A 21 2.53 -4.42 -1.58
CA ILE A 21 3.81 -3.91 -1.09
C ILE A 21 4.29 -4.66 0.18
N THR A 22 3.67 -5.80 0.47
CA THR A 22 3.91 -6.55 1.72
C THR A 22 5.38 -6.96 1.86
N ASP A 23 5.99 -7.45 0.78
CA ASP A 23 7.38 -7.89 0.79
C ASP A 23 8.35 -6.71 0.94
N GLU A 24 8.08 -5.58 0.28
CA GLU A 24 8.87 -4.36 0.41
C GLU A 24 8.82 -3.82 1.85
N VAL A 25 7.64 -3.81 2.46
CA VAL A 25 7.48 -3.40 3.87
C VAL A 25 8.22 -4.37 4.80
N ALA A 26 8.09 -5.69 4.60
CA ALA A 26 8.79 -6.69 5.39
C ALA A 26 10.33 -6.54 5.31
N GLN A 27 10.86 -6.25 4.13
CA GLN A 27 12.29 -5.95 3.94
C GLN A 27 12.73 -4.71 4.74
N GLN A 28 11.88 -3.67 4.81
CA GLN A 28 12.21 -2.48 5.60
C GLN A 28 12.11 -2.73 7.11
N VAL A 29 11.22 -3.61 7.56
CA VAL A 29 11.16 -4.03 8.96
C VAL A 29 12.43 -4.78 9.35
N GLU A 30 12.88 -5.74 8.54
CA GLU A 30 14.14 -6.46 8.78
C GLU A 30 15.33 -5.49 8.80
N ALA A 31 15.45 -4.61 7.79
CA ALA A 31 16.52 -3.62 7.70
C ALA A 31 16.52 -2.61 8.87
N SER A 32 15.37 -2.38 9.51
CA SER A 32 15.27 -1.49 10.66
C SER A 32 15.95 -2.06 11.91
N GLU A 33 16.15 -3.38 12.01
CA GLU A 33 16.57 -4.13 13.20
C GLU A 33 15.78 -3.78 14.50
N VAL A 34 14.59 -3.20 14.37
CA VAL A 34 13.68 -2.93 15.51
C VAL A 34 12.98 -4.25 15.84
N ARG A 35 13.20 -4.77 17.06
CA ARG A 35 12.60 -6.05 17.49
C ARG A 35 11.15 -5.93 17.94
N GLU A 36 10.81 -4.84 18.62
CA GLU A 36 9.48 -4.57 19.16
C GLU A 36 9.17 -3.08 18.94
N GLY A 37 8.07 -2.76 18.27
CA GLY A 37 7.76 -1.38 17.91
C GLY A 37 6.54 -1.22 17.02
N LEU A 38 6.47 -0.08 16.34
CA LEU A 38 5.39 0.26 15.41
C LEU A 38 5.96 0.52 14.02
N VAL A 39 5.20 0.13 12.99
CA VAL A 39 5.47 0.45 11.59
C VAL A 39 4.34 1.32 11.08
N LEU A 40 4.67 2.48 10.53
CA LEU A 40 3.72 3.35 9.85
C LEU A 40 3.97 3.25 8.34
N VAL A 41 2.96 2.82 7.61
CA VAL A 41 2.94 2.82 6.14
C VAL A 41 1.85 3.77 5.69
N SER A 42 2.22 4.82 4.95
CA SER A 42 1.32 5.90 4.59
C SER A 42 1.59 6.40 3.18
N ALA A 43 0.51 6.71 2.45
CA ALA A 43 0.62 7.40 1.16
C ALA A 43 0.91 8.89 1.40
N MET A 44 1.95 9.41 0.73
CA MET A 44 2.27 10.85 0.76
C MET A 44 1.42 11.67 -0.21
N HIS A 45 0.52 11.04 -0.96
CA HIS A 45 -0.37 11.67 -1.92
C HIS A 45 -1.83 11.54 -1.47
N ILE A 46 -2.60 12.62 -1.58
CA ILE A 46 -4.01 12.68 -1.18
C ILE A 46 -4.96 11.90 -2.11
N SER A 47 -4.45 11.42 -3.24
CA SER A 47 -5.19 10.64 -4.24
C SER A 47 -4.76 9.17 -4.27
N ALA A 48 -4.04 8.71 -3.24
CA ALA A 48 -3.63 7.32 -3.07
C ALA A 48 -3.93 6.87 -1.63
N SER A 49 -3.92 5.57 -1.38
CA SER A 49 -4.20 5.02 -0.05
C SER A 49 -3.34 3.78 0.19
N VAL A 50 -3.04 3.54 1.46
CA VAL A 50 -2.47 2.28 1.93
C VAL A 50 -3.51 1.62 2.81
N PHE A 51 -3.83 0.36 2.53
CA PHE A 51 -4.79 -0.42 3.29
C PHE A 51 -4.34 -1.87 3.34
N VAL A 52 -4.89 -2.65 4.26
CA VAL A 52 -4.60 -4.08 4.42
C VAL A 52 -5.85 -4.87 4.06
N ASN A 53 -5.72 -5.81 3.13
CA ASN A 53 -6.78 -6.72 2.71
C ASN A 53 -6.16 -8.00 2.12
N ASP A 54 -7.00 -8.98 1.74
CA ASP A 54 -6.55 -10.27 1.21
C ASP A 54 -5.92 -10.15 -0.19
N HIS A 55 -4.93 -11.00 -0.48
CA HIS A 55 -4.27 -11.05 -1.79
C HIS A 55 -5.01 -12.03 -2.71
N GLU A 56 -6.25 -11.70 -3.03
CA GLU A 56 -7.12 -12.48 -3.91
C GLU A 56 -7.53 -11.64 -5.12
N SER A 57 -7.30 -12.18 -6.32
CA SER A 57 -7.49 -11.47 -7.58
C SER A 57 -8.93 -11.00 -7.84
N GLY A 58 -9.93 -11.83 -7.51
CA GLY A 58 -11.34 -11.47 -7.66
C GLY A 58 -11.73 -10.33 -6.72
N LEU A 59 -11.28 -10.37 -5.47
CA LEU A 59 -11.49 -9.31 -4.50
C LEU A 59 -10.84 -7.98 -4.96
N TRP A 60 -9.67 -8.04 -5.59
CA TRP A 60 -9.02 -6.85 -6.14
C TRP A 60 -9.85 -6.24 -7.27
N GLU A 61 -10.40 -7.07 -8.15
CA GLU A 61 -11.30 -6.63 -9.22
C GLU A 61 -12.60 -6.04 -8.65
N ASP A 62 -13.18 -6.67 -7.63
CA ASP A 62 -14.38 -6.18 -6.93
C ASP A 62 -14.14 -4.81 -6.30
N ILE A 63 -13.01 -4.62 -5.62
CA ILE A 63 -12.63 -3.34 -5.00
C ILE A 63 -12.48 -2.24 -6.06
N LEU A 64 -11.76 -2.54 -7.15
CA LEU A 64 -11.56 -1.57 -8.24
C LEU A 64 -12.88 -1.21 -8.91
N THR A 65 -13.73 -2.20 -9.18
CA THR A 65 -15.06 -2.00 -9.79
C THR A 65 -15.94 -1.14 -8.89
N TRP A 66 -15.95 -1.40 -7.58
CA TRP A 66 -16.71 -0.61 -6.62
C TRP A 66 -16.20 0.83 -6.51
N LEU A 67 -14.88 1.02 -6.48
CA LEU A 67 -14.23 2.33 -6.47
C LEU A 67 -14.62 3.15 -7.70
N GLU A 68 -14.48 2.59 -8.90
CA GLU A 68 -14.82 3.25 -10.16
C GLU A 68 -16.33 3.52 -10.28
N GLY A 69 -17.17 2.58 -9.87
CA GLY A 69 -18.62 2.67 -10.03
C GLY A 69 -19.33 3.59 -9.03
N THR A 70 -18.77 3.81 -7.83
CA THR A 70 -19.53 4.46 -6.75
C THR A 70 -18.80 5.56 -5.98
N ILE A 71 -17.48 5.47 -5.80
CA ILE A 71 -16.75 6.36 -4.88
C ILE A 71 -15.96 7.42 -5.64
N ALA A 72 -15.22 7.00 -6.66
CA ALA A 72 -14.33 7.83 -7.45
C ALA A 72 -14.48 7.50 -8.95
N PRO A 73 -15.66 7.79 -9.52
CA PRO A 73 -15.87 7.65 -10.96
C PRO A 73 -14.99 8.65 -11.72
N TRP A 74 -14.61 8.24 -12.92
CA TRP A 74 -13.84 9.06 -13.85
C TRP A 74 -14.58 9.24 -15.17
#